data_AF-A0A9D9CAA7-F1
#
_entry.id   AF-A0A9D9CAA7-F1
#
_cell.length_a   1.000
_cell.length_b   1.000
_cell.length_c   1.000
_cell.angle_alpha   90.00
_cell.angle_beta   90.00
_cell.angle_gamma   90.00
#
_symmetry.space_group_name_H-M   'P 1'
#
loop_
_entity.id
_entity.type
_entity.pdbx_description
1 polymer ?
#
loop_
_entity_poly.entity_id
_entity_poly.type
_entity_poly.pdbx_seq_one_letter_code
_entity_poly.pdbx_strand_id
1 'polypeptide(L)'
;MWYEQAADEWMKSVPLGNGRLGAMVYGGVETETLALNESSMWSGQYDPDQHIAFGRERHDALRQLYFDGKFLEGHKIAHDSLRGVKHSFGTHLPIGDLTLDFVYAGEGQCQKYRRWLDMEKGLALVTFEKDGVKYRREYFSSNPQGVLVFRLSADKAKQISFTASMNMLREHAVIKTEKNRLTFEGQALFPKQGKGGVHYFACIAIKTEGGSVQQQAQALKVENADAVTIIVDVRTNYNVQDCESPLTNYESICRQAVDKALQRDYKVLRQEHVADFSRL
;
A
#
# COMPACT_ATOMS: atom_id res chain seq x y z
N MET A 1 -15.48 14.22 -2.86
CA MET A 1 -15.03 14.81 -1.58
C MET A 1 -13.79 15.65 -1.83
N TRP A 2 -13.68 16.89 -1.34
CA TRP A 2 -12.55 17.79 -1.65
C TRP A 2 -12.08 18.62 -0.45
N TYR A 3 -10.83 19.10 -0.51
CA TYR A 3 -10.14 19.85 0.55
C TYR A 3 -9.24 20.95 -0.05
N GLU A 4 -9.04 22.05 0.69
CA GLU A 4 -8.18 23.19 0.30
C GLU A 4 -6.80 23.16 0.95
N GLN A 5 -6.48 22.09 1.67
CA GLN A 5 -5.18 21.90 2.30
C GLN A 5 -4.75 20.42 2.25
N ALA A 6 -3.44 20.19 2.32
CA ALA A 6 -2.86 18.86 2.44
C ALA A 6 -3.29 18.19 3.75
N ALA A 7 -3.26 16.85 3.79
CA ALA A 7 -3.43 16.12 5.03
C ALA A 7 -2.16 16.23 5.89
N ASP A 8 -2.33 16.50 7.17
CA ASP A 8 -1.28 16.50 8.21
C ASP A 8 -1.26 15.20 9.02
N GLU A 9 -2.30 14.37 8.89
CA GLU A 9 -2.44 13.07 9.55
C GLU A 9 -3.12 12.05 8.64
N TRP A 10 -2.87 10.77 8.92
CA TRP A 10 -3.36 9.65 8.12
C TRP A 10 -4.89 9.65 7.95
N MET A 11 -5.64 9.95 9.03
CA MET A 11 -7.10 9.98 9.01
C MET A 11 -7.70 11.06 8.08
N LYS A 12 -6.93 12.10 7.72
CA LYS A 12 -7.36 13.16 6.80
C LYS A 12 -6.93 12.93 5.35
N SER A 13 -6.12 11.90 5.08
CA SER A 13 -5.66 11.55 3.73
C SER A 13 -6.80 10.92 2.90
N VAL A 14 -6.61 10.82 1.58
CA VAL A 14 -7.62 10.24 0.67
C VAL A 14 -7.28 8.79 0.34
N PRO A 15 -8.19 7.83 0.57
CA PRO A 15 -7.97 6.43 0.24
C PRO A 15 -8.20 6.14 -1.24
N LEU A 16 -7.39 5.24 -1.80
CA LEU A 16 -7.57 4.60 -3.10
C LEU A 16 -7.26 3.10 -2.97
N GLY A 17 -7.94 2.26 -3.74
CA GLY A 17 -7.63 0.82 -3.77
C GLY A 17 -8.29 0.07 -4.92
N ASN A 18 -7.70 -1.08 -5.29
CA ASN A 18 -8.20 -1.98 -6.33
C ASN A 18 -8.65 -3.35 -5.76
N GLY A 19 -9.02 -3.38 -4.48
CA GLY A 19 -9.31 -4.60 -3.72
C GLY A 19 -8.08 -5.30 -3.16
N ARG A 20 -6.88 -5.08 -3.74
CA ARG A 20 -5.63 -5.70 -3.29
C ARG A 20 -4.58 -4.68 -2.84
N LEU A 21 -4.21 -3.75 -3.71
CA LEU A 21 -3.32 -2.63 -3.42
C LEU A 21 -4.13 -1.42 -2.96
N GLY A 22 -3.69 -0.82 -1.85
CA GLY A 22 -4.21 0.42 -1.33
C GLY A 22 -3.13 1.50 -1.23
N ALA A 23 -3.55 2.76 -1.34
CA ALA A 23 -2.72 3.91 -1.03
C ALA A 23 -3.55 4.99 -0.34
N MET A 24 -2.95 5.65 0.64
CA MET A 24 -3.51 6.83 1.28
C MET A 24 -2.73 8.06 0.82
N VAL A 25 -3.40 8.99 0.14
CA VAL A 25 -2.79 10.16 -0.49
C VAL A 25 -2.89 11.39 0.41
N TYR A 26 -1.75 11.93 0.86
CA TYR A 26 -1.71 13.09 1.74
C TYR A 26 -1.88 14.41 0.99
N GLY A 27 -1.26 14.52 -0.19
CA GLY A 27 -1.32 15.70 -1.05
C GLY A 27 -0.34 16.81 -0.68
N GLY A 28 0.75 16.54 0.04
CA GLY A 28 1.68 17.59 0.49
C GLY A 28 2.45 18.25 -0.65
N VAL A 29 2.67 19.56 -0.59
CA VAL A 29 3.28 20.33 -1.69
C VAL A 29 4.76 20.01 -1.82
N GLU A 30 5.55 20.30 -0.78
CA GLU A 30 7.00 20.07 -0.75
C GLU A 30 7.35 18.58 -0.62
N THR A 31 6.64 17.87 0.25
CA THR A 31 6.75 16.41 0.39
C THR A 31 5.38 15.78 0.16
N GLU A 32 5.26 14.93 -0.85
CA GLU A 32 4.11 14.03 -0.99
C GLU A 32 4.34 12.76 -0.19
N THR A 33 3.29 12.26 0.45
CA THR A 33 3.33 11.00 1.20
C THR A 33 2.20 10.10 0.73
N LEU A 34 2.57 8.90 0.28
CA LEU A 34 1.65 7.86 -0.15
C LEU A 34 1.83 6.66 0.79
N ALA A 35 0.94 6.50 1.76
CA ALA A 35 1.00 5.35 2.67
C ALA A 35 0.47 4.11 1.94
N LEU A 36 1.34 3.14 1.67
CA LEU A 36 1.06 1.99 0.82
C LEU A 36 0.55 0.79 1.63
N ASN A 37 -0.35 0.03 1.02
CA ASN A 37 -0.88 -1.19 1.60
C ASN A 37 -1.11 -2.30 0.56
N GLU A 38 -1.05 -3.56 1.01
CA GLU A 38 -1.35 -4.77 0.24
C GLU A 38 -2.19 -5.71 1.13
N SER A 39 -3.32 -6.21 0.60
CA SER A 39 -4.35 -6.92 1.37
C SER A 39 -3.86 -8.18 2.11
N SER A 40 -2.81 -8.83 1.59
CA SER A 40 -2.23 -10.06 2.11
C SER A 40 -0.97 -9.81 2.95
N MET A 41 -0.66 -8.55 3.27
CA MET A 41 0.46 -8.16 4.14
C MET A 41 0.15 -8.47 5.62
N TRP A 42 0.28 -9.74 6.01
CA TRP A 42 -0.03 -10.25 7.35
C TRP A 42 1.18 -10.85 8.05
N SER A 43 1.30 -10.56 9.34
CA SER A 43 2.17 -11.32 10.24
C SER A 43 1.52 -12.62 10.67
N GLY A 44 2.30 -13.48 11.32
CA GLY A 44 1.83 -14.79 11.73
C GLY A 44 2.10 -15.83 10.64
N GLN A 45 1.89 -17.07 11.02
CA GLN A 45 2.02 -18.26 10.19
C GLN A 45 0.94 -19.26 10.59
N TYR A 46 0.70 -20.25 9.73
CA TYR A 46 -0.12 -21.40 10.07
C TYR A 46 0.36 -22.03 11.39
N ASP A 47 -0.62 -22.37 12.25
CA ASP A 47 -0.39 -22.93 13.57
C ASP A 47 -1.34 -24.12 13.76
N PRO A 48 -0.81 -25.37 13.75
CA PRO A 48 -1.64 -26.56 13.91
C PRO A 48 -2.28 -26.64 15.30
N ASP A 49 -1.76 -25.90 16.29
CA ASP A 49 -2.24 -25.90 17.67
C ASP A 49 -3.32 -24.84 17.94
N GLN A 50 -3.74 -24.07 16.93
CA GLN A 50 -4.87 -23.12 17.06
C GLN A 50 -6.21 -23.84 17.24
N HIS A 51 -6.41 -24.97 16.55
CA HIS A 51 -7.68 -25.70 16.53
C HIS A 51 -7.69 -26.85 17.54
N ILE A 52 -7.80 -26.51 18.83
CA ILE A 52 -7.94 -27.51 19.89
C ILE A 52 -9.41 -27.89 20.05
N ALA A 53 -9.79 -29.06 19.56
CA ALA A 53 -11.16 -29.55 19.69
C ALA A 53 -11.53 -29.75 21.17
N PHE A 54 -12.57 -29.07 21.64
CA PHE A 54 -13.05 -29.23 23.03
C PHE A 54 -13.68 -30.60 23.27
N GLY A 55 -14.29 -31.20 22.24
CA GLY A 55 -14.94 -32.50 22.30
C GLY A 55 -16.40 -32.43 22.76
N ARG A 56 -17.26 -33.26 22.16
CA ARG A 56 -18.71 -33.25 22.41
C ARG A 56 -19.06 -33.54 23.86
N GLU A 57 -18.44 -34.55 24.47
CA GLU A 57 -18.74 -34.96 25.86
C GLU A 57 -18.41 -33.85 26.86
N ARG A 58 -17.25 -33.20 26.71
CA ARG A 58 -16.85 -32.05 27.55
C ARG A 58 -17.79 -30.86 27.33
N HIS A 59 -18.29 -30.68 26.12
CA HIS A 59 -19.30 -29.67 25.80
C HIS A 59 -20.64 -29.95 26.49
N ASP A 60 -21.10 -31.20 26.52
CA ASP A 60 -22.36 -31.56 27.18
C ASP A 60 -22.23 -31.43 28.71
N ALA A 61 -21.10 -31.83 29.28
CA ALA A 61 -20.81 -31.59 30.70
C ALA A 61 -20.78 -30.09 31.05
N LEU A 62 -20.15 -29.26 30.20
CA LEU A 62 -20.12 -27.82 30.38
C LEU A 62 -21.52 -27.21 30.37
N ARG A 63 -22.39 -27.60 29.42
CA ARG A 63 -23.79 -27.14 29.36
C ARG A 63 -24.54 -27.47 30.65
N GLN A 64 -24.33 -28.68 31.19
CA GLN A 64 -25.04 -29.09 32.39
C GLN A 64 -24.68 -28.25 33.62
N LEU A 65 -23.42 -27.79 33.74
CA LEU A 65 -23.04 -26.83 34.79
C LEU A 65 -23.87 -25.54 34.72
N TYR A 66 -24.17 -25.04 33.52
CA TYR A 66 -25.03 -23.87 33.36
C TYR A 66 -26.50 -24.16 33.70
N PHE A 67 -27.03 -25.33 33.32
CA PHE A 67 -28.41 -25.72 33.67
C PHE A 67 -28.60 -25.95 35.17
N ASP A 68 -27.58 -26.45 35.86
CA ASP A 68 -27.57 -26.66 37.30
C ASP A 68 -27.27 -25.37 38.10
N GLY A 69 -27.10 -24.22 37.44
CA GLY A 69 -26.78 -22.93 38.08
C GLY A 69 -25.35 -22.78 38.59
N LYS A 70 -24.42 -23.69 38.22
CA LYS A 70 -23.00 -23.70 38.62
C LYS A 70 -22.14 -22.81 37.73
N PHE A 71 -22.46 -21.53 37.67
CA PHE A 71 -21.84 -20.58 36.73
C PHE A 71 -20.33 -20.40 36.91
N LEU A 72 -19.82 -20.42 38.15
CA LEU A 72 -18.38 -20.25 38.41
C LEU A 72 -17.55 -21.42 37.86
N GLU A 73 -18.03 -22.65 38.05
CA GLU A 73 -17.38 -23.85 37.50
C GLU A 73 -17.45 -23.86 35.97
N GLY A 74 -18.63 -23.55 35.41
CA GLY A 74 -18.81 -23.44 33.97
C GLY A 74 -17.93 -22.35 33.35
N HIS A 75 -17.81 -21.19 33.99
CA HIS A 75 -16.96 -20.10 33.52
C HIS A 75 -15.48 -20.47 33.53
N LYS A 76 -15.01 -21.15 34.59
CA LYS A 76 -13.61 -21.59 34.67
C LYS A 76 -13.26 -22.55 33.53
N ILE A 77 -14.09 -23.58 33.30
CA ILE A 77 -13.85 -24.54 32.22
C ILE A 77 -13.89 -23.86 30.84
N ALA A 78 -14.86 -22.97 30.61
CA ALA A 78 -14.96 -22.22 29.37
C ALA A 78 -13.73 -21.31 29.15
N HIS A 79 -13.30 -20.58 30.19
CA HIS A 79 -12.12 -19.73 30.12
C HIS A 79 -10.85 -20.52 29.78
N ASP A 80 -10.67 -21.67 30.43
CA ASP A 80 -9.45 -22.47 30.28
C ASP A 80 -9.41 -23.24 28.95
N SER A 81 -10.56 -23.64 28.42
CA SER A 81 -10.64 -24.60 27.29
C SER A 81 -11.28 -24.08 26.01
N LEU A 82 -12.00 -22.96 26.03
CA LEU A 82 -12.71 -22.40 24.87
C LEU A 82 -12.14 -21.05 24.39
N ARG A 83 -10.91 -20.72 24.79
CA ARG A 83 -10.19 -19.53 24.32
C ARG A 83 -9.20 -19.89 23.22
N GLY A 84 -8.99 -18.96 22.30
CA GLY A 84 -7.87 -19.05 21.36
C GLY A 84 -6.51 -18.94 22.08
N VAL A 85 -5.49 -19.55 21.48
CA VAL A 85 -4.09 -19.42 21.92
C VAL A 85 -3.40 -18.29 21.14
N LYS A 86 -2.63 -17.47 21.84
CA LYS A 86 -1.93 -16.30 21.24
C LYS A 86 -0.55 -16.68 20.68
N HIS A 87 -0.44 -17.84 20.04
CA HIS A 87 0.83 -18.35 19.50
C HIS A 87 1.16 -17.70 18.15
N SER A 88 0.19 -17.69 17.24
CA SER A 88 0.33 -17.16 15.88
C SER A 88 -1.00 -16.63 15.35
N PHE A 89 -1.59 -15.65 16.06
CA PHE A 89 -2.85 -15.02 15.61
C PHE A 89 -2.61 -14.10 14.41
N GLY A 90 -1.44 -13.44 14.38
CA GLY A 90 -1.10 -12.50 13.32
C GLY A 90 -1.82 -11.15 13.43
N THR A 91 -1.39 -10.20 12.61
CA THR A 91 -2.09 -8.94 12.37
C THR A 91 -1.77 -8.47 10.97
N HIS A 92 -2.71 -7.75 10.37
CA HIS A 92 -2.43 -6.99 9.15
C HIS A 92 -1.42 -5.88 9.47
N LEU A 93 -0.48 -5.64 8.56
CA LEU A 93 0.60 -4.68 8.73
C LEU A 93 0.66 -3.72 7.52
N PRO A 94 0.89 -2.42 7.76
CA PRO A 94 1.18 -1.48 6.68
C PRO A 94 2.58 -1.73 6.11
N ILE A 95 2.76 -1.39 4.83
CA ILE A 95 4.06 -1.52 4.15
C ILE A 95 5.01 -0.41 4.60
N GLY A 96 4.54 0.83 4.49
CA GLY A 96 5.31 2.03 4.70
C GLY A 96 4.90 3.12 3.73
N ASP A 97 5.64 4.22 3.74
CA ASP A 97 5.29 5.42 3.00
C ASP A 97 6.26 5.61 1.83
N LEU A 98 5.71 5.76 0.63
CA LEU A 98 6.45 6.32 -0.50
C LEU A 98 6.43 7.84 -0.36
N THR A 99 7.61 8.43 -0.18
CA THR A 99 7.79 9.88 -0.07
C THR A 99 8.37 10.43 -1.36
N LEU A 100 7.80 11.54 -1.84
CA LEU A 100 8.35 12.31 -2.96
C LEU A 100 8.71 13.70 -2.45
N ASP A 101 10.00 13.95 -2.27
CA ASP A 101 10.52 15.24 -1.82
C ASP A 101 10.82 16.12 -3.03
N PHE A 102 9.95 17.09 -3.28
CA PHE A 102 10.01 17.96 -4.45
C PHE A 102 11.03 19.08 -4.29
N VAL A 103 11.64 19.47 -5.42
CA VAL A 103 12.50 20.64 -5.52
C VAL A 103 11.89 21.58 -6.54
N TYR A 104 11.46 22.75 -6.08
CA TYR A 104 10.91 23.82 -6.92
C TYR A 104 12.00 24.85 -7.25
N ALA A 105 11.85 25.53 -8.38
CA ALA A 105 12.84 26.52 -8.83
C ALA A 105 12.86 27.81 -7.96
N GLY A 106 11.78 28.09 -7.24
CA GLY A 106 11.66 29.27 -6.39
C GLY A 106 11.12 28.96 -4.99
N GLU A 107 11.12 29.98 -4.14
CA GLU A 107 10.65 29.93 -2.75
C GLU A 107 9.23 30.51 -2.59
N GLY A 108 8.51 30.74 -3.70
CA GLY A 108 7.17 31.30 -3.66
C GLY A 108 6.18 30.39 -2.93
N GLN A 109 5.20 30.99 -2.27
CA GLN A 109 4.16 30.25 -1.55
C GLN A 109 3.23 29.51 -2.50
N CYS A 110 2.72 28.36 -2.04
CA CYS A 110 1.66 27.61 -2.71
C CYS A 110 0.35 28.41 -2.74
N GLN A 111 -0.33 28.42 -3.89
CA GLN A 111 -1.61 29.09 -4.11
C GLN A 111 -2.60 28.14 -4.79
N LYS A 112 -3.90 28.44 -4.66
CA LYS A 112 -5.00 27.71 -5.32
C LYS A 112 -4.91 26.19 -5.13
N TYR A 113 -4.48 25.79 -3.95
CA TYR A 113 -4.35 24.38 -3.62
C TYR A 113 -5.72 23.73 -3.55
N ARG A 114 -5.84 22.53 -4.13
CA ARG A 114 -7.01 21.67 -3.97
C ARG A 114 -6.59 20.21 -4.07
N ARG A 115 -7.15 19.37 -3.20
CA ARG A 115 -7.12 17.92 -3.36
C ARG A 115 -8.52 17.31 -3.26
N TRP A 116 -8.79 16.23 -3.96
CA TRP A 116 -10.10 15.58 -3.92
C TRP A 116 -10.05 14.12 -4.32
N LEU A 117 -11.07 13.37 -3.86
CA LEU A 117 -11.42 12.05 -4.34
C LEU A 117 -12.63 12.21 -5.29
N ASP A 118 -12.41 11.88 -6.55
CA ASP A 118 -13.46 11.69 -7.54
C ASP A 118 -14.02 10.27 -7.39
N MET A 119 -15.18 10.17 -6.75
CA MET A 119 -15.85 8.91 -6.45
C MET A 119 -16.62 8.35 -7.66
N GLU A 120 -16.75 9.09 -8.76
CA GLU A 120 -17.36 8.59 -9.99
C GLU A 120 -16.32 7.86 -10.85
N LYS A 121 -15.05 8.27 -10.73
CA LYS A 121 -13.93 7.75 -11.54
C LYS A 121 -12.91 6.93 -10.76
N GLY A 122 -13.00 6.92 -9.43
CA GLY A 122 -12.01 6.28 -8.56
C GLY A 122 -10.63 6.91 -8.69
N LEU A 123 -10.55 8.25 -8.77
CA LEU A 123 -9.30 9.01 -8.93
C LEU A 123 -9.10 9.94 -7.74
N ALA A 124 -7.89 9.98 -7.17
CA ALA A 124 -7.49 11.08 -6.30
C ALA A 124 -6.69 12.10 -7.10
N LEU A 125 -6.92 13.37 -6.84
CA LEU A 125 -6.25 14.47 -7.53
C LEU A 125 -5.76 15.52 -6.56
N VAL A 126 -4.62 16.14 -6.91
CA VAL A 126 -4.04 17.30 -6.22
C VAL A 126 -3.65 18.32 -7.29
N THR A 127 -4.04 19.57 -7.09
CA THR A 127 -3.67 20.69 -7.96
C THR A 127 -3.26 21.89 -7.13
N PHE A 128 -2.25 22.62 -7.58
CA PHE A 128 -1.83 23.87 -6.95
C PHE A 128 -1.00 24.71 -7.93
N GLU A 129 -0.80 25.97 -7.58
CA GLU A 129 0.11 26.89 -8.26
C GLU A 129 1.28 27.24 -7.34
N LYS A 130 2.50 27.17 -7.85
CA LYS A 130 3.70 27.62 -7.13
C LYS A 130 4.66 28.26 -8.14
N ASP A 131 5.22 29.41 -7.81
CA ASP A 131 6.15 30.16 -8.68
C ASP A 131 5.58 30.41 -10.10
N GLY A 132 4.27 30.63 -10.19
CA GLY A 132 3.56 30.84 -11.46
C GLY A 132 3.48 29.60 -12.37
N VAL A 133 3.70 28.39 -11.84
CA VAL A 133 3.54 27.09 -12.52
C VAL A 133 2.35 26.36 -11.90
N LYS A 134 1.48 25.80 -12.74
CA LYS A 134 0.37 24.93 -12.32
C LYS A 134 0.83 23.49 -12.27
N TYR A 135 0.71 22.87 -11.11
CA TYR A 135 1.01 21.47 -10.89
C TYR A 135 -0.28 20.66 -10.78
N ARG A 136 -0.23 19.44 -11.30
CA ARG A 136 -1.32 18.47 -11.20
C ARG A 136 -0.76 17.09 -10.94
N ARG A 137 -1.30 16.45 -9.90
CA ARG A 137 -1.03 15.07 -9.53
C ARG A 137 -2.32 14.27 -9.58
N GLU A 138 -2.30 13.11 -10.21
CA GLU A 138 -3.44 12.19 -10.31
C GLU A 138 -3.00 10.79 -9.88
N TYR A 139 -3.79 10.14 -9.06
CA TYR A 139 -3.48 8.87 -8.43
C TYR A 139 -4.65 7.91 -8.59
N PHE A 140 -4.36 6.65 -8.90
CA PHE A 140 -5.37 5.58 -8.88
C PHE A 140 -4.73 4.21 -8.63
N SER A 141 -5.54 3.28 -8.14
CA SER A 141 -5.19 1.86 -8.03
C SER A 141 -5.97 1.11 -9.10
N SER A 142 -5.29 0.67 -10.16
CA SER A 142 -5.92 -0.01 -11.30
C SER A 142 -6.13 -1.48 -10.98
N ASN A 143 -7.38 -1.92 -11.01
CA ASN A 143 -7.73 -3.34 -10.96
C ASN A 143 -7.35 -4.06 -12.27
N PRO A 144 -7.66 -3.54 -13.49
CA PRO A 144 -7.31 -4.22 -14.74
C PRO A 144 -5.82 -4.47 -14.94
N GLN A 145 -4.95 -3.58 -14.44
CA GLN A 145 -3.50 -3.77 -14.49
C GLN A 145 -2.91 -4.34 -13.20
N GLY A 146 -3.67 -4.36 -12.11
CA GLY A 146 -3.21 -4.83 -10.80
C GLY A 146 -2.06 -4.02 -10.21
N VAL A 147 -1.99 -2.71 -10.51
CA VAL A 147 -0.92 -1.79 -10.05
C VAL A 147 -1.49 -0.44 -9.60
N LEU A 148 -0.76 0.26 -8.75
CA LEU A 148 -0.97 1.69 -8.48
C LEU A 148 -0.29 2.53 -9.57
N VAL A 149 -0.94 3.62 -9.97
CA VAL A 149 -0.45 4.55 -10.99
C VAL A 149 -0.53 5.97 -10.47
N PHE A 150 0.60 6.68 -10.46
CA PHE A 150 0.70 8.08 -10.07
C PHE A 150 1.22 8.91 -11.22
N ARG A 151 0.48 9.94 -11.61
CA ARG A 151 0.85 10.86 -12.68
C ARG A 151 1.11 12.24 -12.11
N LEU A 152 2.32 12.74 -12.33
CA LEU A 152 2.75 14.08 -11.94
C LEU A 152 2.94 14.90 -13.23
N SER A 153 2.41 16.11 -13.28
CA SER A 153 2.46 17.00 -14.45
C SER A 153 2.55 18.47 -14.03
N ALA A 154 3.16 19.29 -14.88
CA ALA A 154 3.18 20.74 -14.76
C ALA A 154 2.77 21.40 -16.08
N ASP A 155 2.29 22.63 -16.05
CA ASP A 155 1.91 23.39 -17.26
C ASP A 155 3.09 24.08 -17.97
N LYS A 156 4.29 24.03 -17.37
CA LYS A 156 5.54 24.45 -18.00
C LYS A 156 6.53 23.29 -18.06
N ALA A 157 7.34 23.27 -19.11
CA ALA A 157 8.36 22.26 -19.33
C ALA A 157 9.43 22.27 -18.22
N LYS A 158 9.99 21.10 -17.95
CA LYS A 158 11.12 20.85 -17.04
C LYS A 158 10.89 21.29 -15.59
N GLN A 159 9.64 21.25 -15.12
CA GLN A 159 9.27 21.72 -13.78
C GLN A 159 9.08 20.62 -12.74
N ILE A 160 9.29 19.34 -13.09
CA ILE A 160 9.15 18.23 -12.16
C ILE A 160 10.52 17.67 -11.77
N SER A 161 10.91 17.95 -10.54
CA SER A 161 12.12 17.43 -9.90
C SER A 161 11.77 16.99 -8.49
N PHE A 162 12.16 15.77 -8.11
CA PHE A 162 11.94 15.23 -6.77
C PHE A 162 12.87 14.07 -6.46
N THR A 163 12.99 13.72 -5.18
CA THR A 163 13.62 12.47 -4.74
C THR A 163 12.54 11.52 -4.22
N ALA A 164 12.48 10.31 -4.78
CA ALA A 164 11.57 9.26 -4.35
C ALA A 164 12.30 8.29 -3.42
N SER A 165 11.76 8.06 -2.23
CA SER A 165 12.31 7.15 -1.23
C SER A 165 11.19 6.42 -0.50
N MET A 166 11.53 5.30 0.15
CA MET A 166 10.60 4.55 0.98
C MET A 166 10.95 4.73 2.45
N ASN A 167 9.98 5.19 3.23
CA ASN A 167 10.03 5.11 4.70
C ASN A 167 9.35 3.82 5.15
N MET A 168 10.14 2.78 5.39
CA MET A 168 9.63 1.46 5.77
C MET A 168 9.18 1.45 7.22
N LEU A 169 7.98 0.95 7.48
CA LEU A 169 7.50 0.76 8.86
C LEU A 169 8.02 -0.54 9.47
N ARG A 170 8.53 -1.47 8.65
CA ARG A 170 9.03 -2.78 9.08
C ARG A 170 10.54 -2.80 9.16
N GLU A 171 11.06 -3.39 10.23
CA GLU A 171 12.49 -3.63 10.41
C GLU A 171 13.02 -4.59 9.33
N HIS A 172 14.31 -4.46 8.99
CA HIS A 172 15.04 -5.35 8.08
C HIS A 172 14.57 -5.40 6.61
N ALA A 173 13.72 -4.48 6.17
CA ALA A 173 13.44 -4.33 4.75
C ALA A 173 14.73 -3.97 3.98
N VAL A 174 14.97 -4.65 2.87
CA VAL A 174 16.12 -4.38 2.00
C VAL A 174 15.66 -3.56 0.82
N ILE A 175 16.11 -2.31 0.74
CA ILE A 175 15.80 -1.40 -0.37
C ILE A 175 16.98 -1.41 -1.35
N LYS A 176 16.68 -1.56 -2.64
CA LYS A 176 17.64 -1.55 -3.75
C LYS A 176 17.16 -0.64 -4.86
N THR A 177 18.08 0.00 -5.56
CA THR A 177 17.80 0.75 -6.78
C THR A 177 18.35 0.01 -8.00
N GLU A 178 17.59 0.01 -9.09
CA GLU A 178 17.98 -0.59 -10.36
C GLU A 178 17.46 0.26 -11.52
N LYS A 179 18.35 1.01 -12.18
CA LYS A 179 18.02 1.95 -13.27
C LYS A 179 16.98 2.98 -12.83
N ASN A 180 15.73 2.82 -13.25
CA ASN A 180 14.60 3.68 -12.94
C ASN A 180 13.65 3.03 -11.92
N ARG A 181 14.14 2.05 -11.15
CA ARG A 181 13.34 1.27 -10.21
C ARG A 181 13.88 1.37 -8.80
N LEU A 182 12.94 1.44 -7.87
CA LEU A 182 13.16 1.24 -6.44
C LEU A 182 12.44 -0.06 -6.09
N THR A 183 13.20 -1.06 -5.66
CA THR A 183 12.65 -2.35 -5.22
C THR A 183 12.91 -2.52 -3.75
N PHE A 184 11.98 -3.16 -3.05
CA PHE A 184 12.20 -3.53 -1.66
C PHE A 184 11.56 -4.87 -1.34
N GLU A 185 12.19 -5.59 -0.43
CA GLU A 185 11.79 -6.94 -0.02
C GLU A 185 11.98 -7.13 1.47
N GLY A 186 11.21 -8.05 2.05
CA GLY A 186 11.29 -8.35 3.46
C GLY A 186 10.24 -9.37 3.89
N GLN A 187 10.05 -9.46 5.20
CA GLN A 187 9.06 -10.34 5.82
C GLN A 187 8.18 -9.53 6.78
N ALA A 188 6.89 -9.84 6.77
CA ALA A 188 5.85 -9.20 7.57
C ALA A 188 5.92 -9.58 9.07
N LEU A 189 7.06 -9.32 9.71
CA LEU A 189 7.28 -9.75 11.09
C LEU A 189 6.62 -8.80 12.09
N PHE A 190 5.90 -9.38 13.05
CA PHE A 190 5.38 -8.67 14.22
C PHE A 190 5.39 -9.56 15.47
N PRO A 191 6.55 -9.71 16.15
CA PRO A 191 6.74 -10.65 17.24
C PRO A 191 5.72 -10.54 18.39
N LYS A 192 5.10 -9.36 18.57
CA LYS A 192 4.05 -9.13 19.59
C LYS A 192 2.75 -9.91 19.33
N GLN A 193 2.50 -10.37 18.10
CA GLN A 193 1.29 -11.12 17.70
C GLN A 193 1.61 -12.50 17.10
N GLY A 194 2.81 -13.01 17.37
CA GLY A 194 3.25 -14.34 16.94
C GLY A 194 4.48 -14.31 16.04
N LYS A 195 4.94 -15.52 15.69
CA LYS A 195 6.09 -15.72 14.80
C LYS A 195 5.64 -15.75 13.34
N GLY A 196 6.60 -15.51 12.45
CA GLY A 196 6.36 -15.59 11.02
C GLY A 196 5.61 -14.39 10.46
N GLY A 197 5.27 -14.52 9.19
CA GLY A 197 4.65 -13.50 8.37
C GLY A 197 4.97 -13.76 6.91
N VAL A 198 4.14 -13.23 6.03
CA VAL A 198 4.37 -13.34 4.58
C VAL A 198 5.69 -12.68 4.19
N HIS A 199 6.39 -13.29 3.24
CA HIS A 199 7.45 -12.60 2.51
C HIS A 199 6.80 -11.67 1.49
N TYR A 200 7.38 -10.50 1.29
CA TYR A 200 6.89 -9.53 0.34
C TYR A 200 8.00 -8.99 -0.54
N PHE A 201 7.62 -8.60 -1.75
CA PHE A 201 8.46 -7.92 -2.71
C PHE A 201 7.65 -6.81 -3.38
N ALA A 202 8.29 -5.67 -3.57
CA ALA A 202 7.70 -4.53 -4.24
C ALA A 202 8.61 -3.98 -5.33
N CYS A 203 7.99 -3.44 -6.37
CA CYS A 203 8.66 -2.75 -7.45
C CYS A 203 7.95 -1.43 -7.72
N ILE A 204 8.71 -0.34 -7.60
CA ILE A 204 8.31 1.01 -7.98
C ILE A 204 9.14 1.39 -9.20
N ALA A 205 8.50 1.70 -10.32
CA ALA A 205 9.16 2.14 -11.54
C ALA A 205 8.74 3.57 -11.90
N ILE A 206 9.72 4.39 -12.29
CA ILE A 206 9.51 5.78 -12.69
C ILE A 206 9.76 5.94 -14.19
N LYS A 207 8.79 6.47 -14.93
CA LYS A 207 8.92 6.85 -16.34
C LYS A 207 8.75 8.35 -16.48
N THR A 208 9.73 9.02 -17.08
CA THR A 208 9.71 10.46 -17.28
C THR A 208 9.42 10.80 -18.74
N GLU A 209 8.70 11.90 -18.96
CA GLU A 209 8.64 12.62 -20.23
C GLU A 209 9.58 13.82 -20.11
N GLY A 210 10.66 13.82 -20.88
CA GLY A 210 11.79 14.72 -20.65
C GLY A 210 12.55 14.40 -19.35
N GLY A 211 13.54 15.24 -19.03
CA GLY A 211 14.34 15.12 -17.80
C GLY A 211 15.18 13.85 -17.72
N SER A 212 15.55 13.46 -16.49
CA SER A 212 16.31 12.25 -16.21
C SER A 212 15.93 11.60 -14.88
N VAL A 213 16.26 10.31 -14.74
CA VAL A 213 16.17 9.55 -13.49
C VAL A 213 17.57 9.06 -13.12
N GLN A 214 18.01 9.39 -11.91
CA GLN A 214 19.30 9.00 -11.37
C GLN A 214 19.12 8.12 -10.14
N GLN A 215 19.96 7.09 -10.04
CA GLN A 215 19.99 6.21 -8.88
C GLN A 215 20.77 6.87 -7.75
N GLN A 216 20.24 6.77 -6.54
CA GLN A 216 20.95 6.98 -5.30
C GLN A 216 20.87 5.67 -4.48
N ALA A 217 21.57 5.60 -3.35
CA ALA A 217 21.70 4.34 -2.59
C ALA A 217 20.35 3.66 -2.28
N GLN A 218 19.37 4.41 -1.78
CA GLN A 218 18.03 3.90 -1.43
C GLN A 218 16.91 4.82 -1.96
N ALA A 219 17.20 5.58 -3.00
CA ALA A 219 16.28 6.57 -3.55
C ALA A 219 16.48 6.76 -5.06
N LEU A 220 15.45 7.26 -5.74
CA LEU A 220 15.53 7.68 -7.14
C LEU A 220 15.35 9.19 -7.23
N LYS A 221 16.30 9.88 -7.85
CA LYS A 221 16.21 11.32 -8.11
C LYS A 221 15.68 11.56 -9.53
N VAL A 222 14.60 12.33 -9.64
CA VAL A 222 14.07 12.83 -10.91
C VAL A 222 14.45 14.29 -11.06
N GLU A 223 14.95 14.68 -12.22
CA GLU A 223 15.35 16.06 -12.51
C GLU A 223 14.77 16.54 -13.84
N ASN A 224 14.18 17.73 -13.82
CA ASN A 224 13.80 18.53 -14.98
C ASN A 224 12.86 17.79 -15.96
N ALA A 225 11.92 16.99 -15.44
CA ALA A 225 10.91 16.32 -16.25
C ALA A 225 9.72 17.23 -16.56
N ASP A 226 9.06 17.00 -17.69
CA ASP A 226 7.81 17.66 -18.08
C ASP A 226 6.60 16.97 -17.41
N ALA A 227 6.64 15.65 -17.38
CA ALA A 227 5.68 14.81 -16.69
C ALA A 227 6.34 13.51 -16.21
N VAL A 228 5.75 12.88 -15.19
CA VAL A 228 6.25 11.63 -14.62
C VAL A 228 5.10 10.68 -14.36
N THR A 229 5.26 9.42 -14.76
CA THR A 229 4.36 8.32 -14.39
C THR A 229 5.13 7.36 -13.49
N ILE A 230 4.61 7.13 -12.29
CA ILE A 230 5.12 6.16 -11.32
C ILE A 230 4.16 4.98 -11.30
N ILE A 231 4.69 3.77 -11.46
CA ILE A 231 3.95 2.50 -11.37
C ILE A 231 4.43 1.75 -10.15
N VAL A 232 3.52 1.29 -9.30
CA VAL A 232 3.84 0.54 -8.08
C VAL A 232 3.07 -0.78 -8.03
N ASP A 233 3.79 -1.87 -7.79
CA ASP A 233 3.20 -3.14 -7.37
C ASP A 233 3.93 -3.66 -6.13
N VAL A 234 3.17 -4.33 -5.27
CA VAL A 234 3.64 -5.04 -4.07
C VAL A 234 2.95 -6.38 -4.10
N ARG A 235 3.69 -7.47 -3.89
CA ARG A 235 3.14 -8.83 -3.83
C ARG A 235 3.71 -9.55 -2.62
N THR A 236 2.96 -10.50 -2.10
CA THR A 236 3.40 -11.37 -1.02
C THR A 236 3.44 -12.82 -1.50
N ASN A 237 4.07 -13.69 -0.71
CA ASN A 237 4.03 -15.13 -0.93
C ASN A 237 2.74 -15.80 -0.39
N TYR A 238 1.73 -15.02 0.00
CA TYR A 238 0.46 -15.56 0.49
C TYR A 238 -0.24 -16.38 -0.59
N ASN A 239 -0.59 -17.63 -0.25
CA ASN A 239 -1.35 -18.51 -1.13
C ASN A 239 -2.75 -18.72 -0.54
N VAL A 240 -3.76 -18.13 -1.18
CA VAL A 240 -5.16 -18.21 -0.76
C VAL A 240 -5.76 -19.62 -0.92
N GLN A 241 -5.18 -20.45 -1.79
CA GLN A 241 -5.66 -21.81 -2.04
C GLN A 241 -5.08 -22.82 -1.06
N ASP A 242 -3.88 -22.56 -0.54
CA ASP A 242 -3.18 -23.43 0.39
C ASP A 242 -2.20 -22.61 1.25
N CYS A 243 -2.55 -22.38 2.51
CA CYS A 243 -1.74 -21.60 3.44
C CYS A 243 -0.43 -22.30 3.86
N GLU A 244 -0.31 -23.62 3.63
CA GLU A 244 0.91 -24.38 3.94
C GLU A 244 1.93 -24.36 2.80
N SER A 245 1.51 -23.95 1.60
CA SER A 245 2.34 -23.88 0.39
C SER A 245 2.48 -22.44 -0.14
N PRO A 246 3.42 -21.62 0.40
CA PRO A 246 3.61 -20.24 -0.05
C PRO A 246 3.96 -20.14 -1.53
N LEU A 247 3.54 -19.05 -2.17
CA LEU A 247 3.88 -18.77 -3.57
C LEU A 247 5.39 -18.51 -3.71
N THR A 248 5.99 -19.02 -4.79
CA THR A 248 7.43 -18.83 -5.07
C THR A 248 7.70 -17.86 -6.21
N ASN A 249 6.67 -17.48 -6.97
CA ASN A 249 6.79 -16.64 -8.17
C ASN A 249 6.28 -15.19 -7.97
N TYR A 250 5.93 -14.79 -6.74
CA TYR A 250 5.32 -13.49 -6.44
C TYR A 250 6.22 -12.30 -6.85
N GLU A 251 7.55 -12.43 -6.74
CA GLU A 251 8.50 -11.40 -7.17
C GLU A 251 8.49 -11.21 -8.70
N SER A 252 8.47 -12.32 -9.45
CA SER A 252 8.41 -12.31 -10.91
C SER A 252 7.09 -11.71 -11.40
N ILE A 253 5.97 -12.08 -10.76
CA ILE A 253 4.65 -11.51 -11.04
C ILE A 253 4.66 -9.99 -10.81
N CYS A 254 5.22 -9.53 -9.69
CA CYS A 254 5.33 -8.11 -9.36
C CYS A 254 6.09 -7.34 -10.45
N ARG A 255 7.28 -7.82 -10.83
CA ARG A 255 8.10 -7.18 -11.87
C ARG A 255 7.37 -7.14 -13.21
N GLN A 256 6.77 -8.27 -13.62
CA GLN A 256 6.03 -8.36 -14.88
C GLN A 256 4.81 -7.42 -14.93
N ALA A 257 4.07 -7.27 -13.82
CA ALA A 257 2.93 -6.36 -13.76
C ALA A 257 3.37 -4.91 -13.96
N VAL A 258 4.44 -4.50 -13.26
CA VAL A 258 5.03 -3.16 -13.42
C VAL A 258 5.54 -2.96 -14.86
N ASP A 259 6.24 -3.94 -15.43
CA ASP A 259 6.79 -3.86 -16.80
C ASP A 259 5.70 -3.70 -17.85
N LYS A 260 4.64 -4.50 -17.77
CA LYS A 260 3.49 -4.42 -18.67
C LYS A 260 2.80 -3.07 -18.58
N ALA A 261 2.61 -2.54 -17.37
CA ALA A 261 2.00 -1.22 -17.17
C ALA A 261 2.90 -0.08 -17.69
N LEU A 262 4.21 -0.15 -17.48
CA LEU A 262 5.17 0.88 -17.89
C LEU A 262 5.28 1.06 -19.42
N GLN A 263 5.03 -0.02 -20.17
CA GLN A 263 5.01 -0.01 -21.64
C GLN A 263 3.79 0.72 -22.23
N ARG A 264 2.76 0.99 -21.42
CA ARG A 264 1.52 1.60 -21.90
C ARG A 264 1.55 3.11 -21.76
N ASP A 265 0.72 3.78 -22.56
CA ASP A 265 0.46 5.20 -22.40
C ASP A 265 -0.40 5.43 -21.15
N TYR A 266 -0.08 6.48 -20.39
CA TYR A 266 -0.83 6.84 -19.19
C TYR A 266 -2.32 7.06 -19.46
N LYS A 267 -2.68 7.68 -20.58
CA LYS A 267 -4.08 7.95 -20.95
C LYS A 267 -4.86 6.64 -21.12
N VAL A 268 -4.20 5.60 -21.65
CA VAL A 268 -4.80 4.27 -21.81
C VAL A 268 -5.01 3.60 -20.45
N LEU A 269 -4.00 3.61 -19.57
CA LEU A 269 -4.12 3.09 -18.19
C LEU A 269 -5.27 3.76 -17.45
N ARG A 270 -5.35 5.09 -17.54
CA ARG A 270 -6.41 5.89 -16.92
C ARG A 270 -7.79 5.55 -17.50
N GLN A 271 -7.91 5.46 -18.82
CA GLN A 271 -9.18 5.16 -19.47
C GLN A 271 -9.73 3.80 -19.06
N GLU A 272 -8.88 2.77 -19.03
CA GLU A 272 -9.28 1.44 -18.63
C GLU A 272 -9.63 1.34 -17.15
N HIS A 273 -8.85 2.01 -16.28
CA HIS A 273 -9.20 2.13 -14.87
C HIS A 273 -10.58 2.74 -14.67
N VAL A 274 -10.85 3.89 -15.30
CA VAL A 274 -12.14 4.58 -15.18
C VAL A 274 -13.27 3.73 -15.74
N ALA A 275 -13.06 3.07 -16.90
CA ALA A 275 -14.06 2.20 -17.49
C ALA A 275 -14.33 0.95 -16.63
N ASP A 276 -13.34 0.43 -15.92
CA ASP A 276 -13.54 -0.66 -14.97
C ASP A 276 -14.34 -0.20 -13.75
N PHE A 277 -13.89 0.90 -13.13
CA PHE A 277 -14.46 1.43 -11.90
C PHE A 277 -15.91 1.91 -12.08
N SER A 278 -16.20 2.65 -13.16
CA SER A 278 -17.52 3.26 -13.37
C SER A 278 -18.63 2.27 -13.76
N ARG A 279 -18.31 0.97 -13.87
CA ARG A 279 -19.30 -0.09 -14.14
C ARG A 279 -19.87 -0.72 -12.87
N LEU A 280 -19.26 -0.43 -11.72
CA LEU A 280 -19.66 -0.92 -10.40
C LEU A 280 -20.69 0.01 -9.76
#